data_AF-A0A2N8MTA9-F1
#
_entry.id   AF-A0A2N8MTA9-F1
#
_cell.length_a   1.000
_cell.length_b   1.000
_cell.length_c   1.000
_cell.angle_alpha   90.00
_cell.angle_beta   90.00
_cell.angle_gamma   90.00
#
_symmetry.space_group_name_H-M   'P 1'
#
loop_
_entity.id
_entity.type
_entity.pdbx_description
1 polymer ?
#
loop_
_entity_poly.entity_id
_entity_poly.type
_entity_poly.pdbx_seq_one_letter_code
_entity_poly.pdbx_strand_id
1 'polypeptide(L)'
;MSRETLAAALLPSPVPVRFLAEDGTRVDEHGGYTAPPPDRLVEAYRLMVLGRRFDVQATALTKQGRLAVYPSSAGQEACQVASALALTDADWLFPTYRDSVALVARGLEPGEILTLLRGDAHCGYDPTETRVAPQCTPLATQTLHAAGLAHAMRRRGEEAVAFALIGDGATSEGDFHEALNFAAVFKAPVVFFVQNNGFAISVPFEKQSAAPALAYKGVGYGVRSEQVDGNDAVAVLSVLDDAVAHARAGRGPVLVEAHTYRIDAHTNADDATRYRDPAEVEKWRAADPVRRLETYLTNENLLSGDDIERFRAEAETFAAGVRDTLNADVEPDPLSLFEHVYAVPTRQLAAQRELVAAELEAVEG
;
A
#
# COMPACT_ATOMS: atom_id res chain seq x y z
N MET A 1 16.98 -17.17 -25.97
CA MET A 1 17.22 -17.71 -24.61
C MET A 1 16.80 -19.17 -24.59
N SER A 2 17.56 -20.05 -23.94
CA SER A 2 17.09 -21.43 -23.72
C SER A 2 15.93 -21.44 -22.70
N ARG A 3 15.16 -22.54 -22.64
CA ARG A 3 14.11 -22.70 -21.62
C ARG A 3 14.68 -22.66 -20.19
N GLU A 4 15.89 -23.19 -20.00
CA GLU A 4 16.59 -23.15 -18.71
C GLU A 4 16.95 -21.72 -18.31
N THR A 5 17.50 -20.92 -19.23
CA THR A 5 17.82 -19.51 -18.95
C THR A 5 16.56 -18.69 -18.68
N LEU A 6 15.46 -18.97 -19.39
CA LEU A 6 14.17 -18.31 -19.13
C LEU A 6 13.63 -18.66 -17.74
N ALA A 7 13.66 -19.95 -17.37
CA ALA A 7 13.21 -20.39 -16.05
C ALA A 7 14.06 -19.78 -14.92
N ALA A 8 15.39 -19.75 -15.09
CA ALA A 8 16.30 -19.14 -14.12
C ALA A 8 16.05 -17.64 -13.95
N ALA A 9 15.70 -16.93 -15.01
CA ALA A 9 15.41 -15.49 -14.96
C ALA A 9 14.07 -15.13 -14.30
N LEU A 10 13.20 -16.12 -14.05
CA LEU A 10 11.92 -15.93 -13.35
C LEU A 10 12.03 -16.14 -11.85
N LEU A 11 13.06 -16.88 -11.39
CA LEU A 11 13.25 -17.18 -9.99
C LEU A 11 13.62 -15.91 -9.22
N PRO A 12 12.97 -15.64 -8.07
CA PRO A 12 13.39 -14.57 -7.18
C PRO A 12 14.74 -14.91 -6.55
N SER A 13 15.41 -13.91 -5.97
CA SER A 13 16.60 -14.11 -5.16
C SER A 13 16.31 -15.12 -4.03
N PRO A 14 17.25 -16.00 -3.64
CA PRO A 14 17.00 -17.02 -2.61
C PRO A 14 16.85 -16.42 -1.20
N VAL A 15 17.39 -15.22 -1.00
CA VAL A 15 17.23 -14.39 0.20
C VAL A 15 16.70 -13.02 -0.21
N PRO A 16 16.01 -12.29 0.69
CA PRO A 16 15.52 -10.96 0.37
C PRO A 16 16.68 -10.01 0.03
N VAL A 17 16.50 -9.19 -1.01
CA VAL A 17 17.45 -8.12 -1.35
C VAL A 17 17.58 -7.15 -0.17
N ARG A 18 18.83 -6.84 0.22
CA ARG A 18 19.16 -5.91 1.32
C ARG A 18 20.35 -5.02 0.98
N PHE A 19 20.26 -3.75 1.36
CA PHE A 19 21.34 -2.77 1.37
C PHE A 19 21.77 -2.41 2.78
N LEU A 20 20.85 -2.47 3.74
CA LEU A 20 21.05 -2.15 5.14
C LEU A 20 20.84 -3.40 6.00
N ALA A 21 21.47 -3.48 7.17
CA ALA A 21 21.08 -4.36 8.27
C ALA A 21 20.01 -3.68 9.13
N GLU A 22 19.43 -4.39 10.07
CA GLU A 22 18.34 -3.90 10.95
C GLU A 22 18.74 -2.66 11.78
N ASP A 23 20.04 -2.46 12.03
CA ASP A 23 20.60 -1.30 12.73
C ASP A 23 20.95 -0.11 11.82
N GLY A 24 20.73 -0.24 10.51
CA GLY A 24 21.02 0.80 9.51
C GLY A 24 22.46 0.78 8.97
N THR A 25 23.30 -0.18 9.35
CA THR A 25 24.63 -0.39 8.74
C THR A 25 24.51 -1.02 7.35
N ARG A 26 25.46 -0.78 6.44
CA ARG A 26 25.42 -1.34 5.08
C ARG A 26 25.70 -2.85 5.06
N VAL A 27 25.04 -3.58 4.18
CA VAL A 27 25.29 -5.00 3.87
C VAL A 27 25.44 -5.23 2.36
N ASP A 28 26.19 -6.27 1.99
CA ASP A 28 26.44 -6.66 0.60
C ASP A 28 25.50 -7.81 0.17
N GLU A 29 24.21 -7.57 0.24
CA GLU A 29 23.14 -8.53 -0.11
C GLU A 29 22.16 -7.93 -1.13
N HIS A 30 22.65 -6.97 -1.91
CA HIS A 30 21.81 -6.16 -2.79
C HIS A 30 21.54 -6.81 -4.14
N GLY A 31 22.03 -8.03 -4.40
CA GLY A 31 21.67 -8.83 -5.58
C GLY A 31 21.99 -8.20 -6.95
N GLY A 32 22.90 -7.21 -6.99
CA GLY A 32 23.21 -6.46 -8.20
C GLY A 32 22.27 -5.27 -8.49
N TYR A 33 21.30 -5.01 -7.62
CA TYR A 33 20.52 -3.77 -7.65
C TYR A 33 21.40 -2.56 -7.31
N THR A 34 21.01 -1.39 -7.83
CA THR A 34 21.71 -0.12 -7.59
C THR A 34 20.89 0.73 -6.63
N ALA A 35 21.54 1.28 -5.61
CA ALA A 35 20.88 2.16 -4.65
C ALA A 35 20.30 3.41 -5.34
N PRO A 36 19.14 3.92 -4.89
CA PRO A 36 18.58 5.18 -5.37
C PRO A 36 19.52 6.35 -5.03
N PRO A 37 19.39 7.48 -5.74
CA PRO A 37 20.20 8.66 -5.45
C PRO A 37 19.87 9.24 -4.06
N PRO A 38 20.83 9.91 -3.38
CA PRO A 38 20.68 10.36 -2.01
C PRO A 38 19.46 11.24 -1.72
N ASP A 39 19.11 12.14 -2.63
CA ASP A 39 17.96 13.04 -2.53
C ASP A 39 16.63 12.27 -2.46
N ARG A 40 16.49 11.20 -3.24
CA ARG A 40 15.31 10.32 -3.17
C ARG A 40 15.25 9.55 -1.84
N LEU A 41 16.38 9.18 -1.27
CA LEU A 41 16.42 8.52 0.04
C LEU A 41 16.05 9.49 1.18
N VAL A 42 16.48 10.75 1.09
CA VAL A 42 16.06 11.80 2.05
C VAL A 42 14.56 12.08 1.92
N GLU A 43 14.01 12.13 0.71
CA GLU A 43 12.55 12.29 0.52
C GLU A 43 11.77 11.07 1.04
N ALA A 44 12.28 9.85 0.82
CA ALA A 44 11.68 8.65 1.40
C ALA A 44 11.65 8.71 2.93
N TYR A 45 12.75 9.15 3.57
CA TYR A 45 12.78 9.36 5.01
C TYR A 45 11.74 10.39 5.46
N ARG A 46 11.67 11.55 4.80
CA ARG A 46 10.68 12.60 5.10
C ARG A 46 9.25 12.07 5.05
N LEU A 47 8.88 11.38 3.96
CA LEU A 47 7.55 10.81 3.77
C LEU A 47 7.25 9.66 4.75
N MET A 48 8.25 8.87 5.13
CA MET A 48 8.08 7.83 6.16
C MET A 48 7.81 8.41 7.55
N VAL A 49 8.49 9.51 7.92
CA VAL A 49 8.23 10.24 9.18
C VAL A 49 6.81 10.83 9.17
N LEU A 50 6.43 11.48 8.08
CA LEU A 50 5.10 12.06 7.90
C LEU A 50 4.00 10.97 7.93
N GLY A 51 4.19 9.88 7.20
CA GLY A 51 3.29 8.73 7.16
C GLY A 51 3.11 8.05 8.51
N ARG A 52 4.20 7.79 9.24
CA ARG A 52 4.15 7.26 10.61
C ARG A 52 3.32 8.17 11.52
N ARG A 53 3.53 9.49 11.42
CA ARG A 53 2.83 10.43 12.30
C ARG A 53 1.34 10.54 11.97
N PHE A 54 0.98 10.51 10.68
CA PHE A 54 -0.38 10.36 10.20
C PHE A 54 -1.03 9.09 10.77
N ASP A 55 -0.37 7.95 10.67
CA ASP A 55 -0.87 6.64 11.13
C ASP A 55 -1.19 6.63 12.64
N VAL A 56 -0.28 7.21 13.43
CA VAL A 56 -0.49 7.43 14.88
C VAL A 56 -1.69 8.33 15.15
N GLN A 57 -1.87 9.39 14.34
CA GLN A 57 -2.99 10.31 14.50
C GLN A 57 -4.33 9.66 14.14
N ALA A 58 -4.40 8.93 13.03
CA ALA A 58 -5.59 8.19 12.62
C ALA A 58 -5.97 7.12 13.67
N THR A 59 -4.98 6.41 14.21
CA THR A 59 -5.18 5.48 15.33
C THR A 59 -5.76 6.20 16.56
N ALA A 60 -5.25 7.39 16.92
CA ALA A 60 -5.81 8.17 18.02
C ALA A 60 -7.26 8.60 17.76
N LEU A 61 -7.62 8.92 16.52
CA LEU A 61 -8.99 9.31 16.13
C LEU A 61 -10.00 8.16 16.30
N THR A 62 -9.59 6.88 16.12
CA THR A 62 -10.47 5.75 16.45
C THR A 62 -10.85 5.71 17.93
N LYS A 63 -9.91 6.01 18.83
CA LYS A 63 -10.15 6.03 20.28
C LYS A 63 -11.06 7.19 20.70
N GLN A 64 -11.13 8.23 19.87
CA GLN A 64 -12.00 9.40 20.05
C GLN A 64 -13.38 9.21 19.39
N GLY A 65 -13.62 8.08 18.72
CA GLY A 65 -14.87 7.83 17.99
C GLY A 65 -15.02 8.64 16.71
N ARG A 66 -13.94 9.26 16.20
CA ARG A 66 -13.95 10.03 14.93
C ARG A 66 -13.69 9.16 13.71
N LEU A 67 -13.22 7.93 13.90
CA LEU A 67 -13.09 6.89 12.87
C LEU A 67 -13.72 5.60 13.40
N ALA A 68 -14.46 4.89 12.55
CA ALA A 68 -15.08 3.62 12.91
C ALA A 68 -14.03 2.50 13.03
N VAL A 69 -13.16 2.40 12.02
CA VAL A 69 -12.07 1.41 11.96
C VAL A 69 -10.83 2.02 11.34
N TYR A 70 -9.64 1.67 11.84
CA TYR A 70 -8.38 2.07 11.22
C TYR A 70 -7.38 0.89 11.21
N PRO A 71 -6.98 0.41 10.03
CA PRO A 71 -5.97 -0.62 9.85
C PRO A 71 -4.57 0.02 9.79
N SER A 72 -3.95 0.26 10.95
CA SER A 72 -2.59 0.83 11.01
C SER A 72 -1.57 0.07 10.16
N SER A 73 -0.69 0.81 9.50
CA SER A 73 0.45 0.27 8.75
C SER A 73 1.79 0.43 9.48
N ALA A 74 1.77 0.65 10.80
CA ALA A 74 2.98 0.82 11.59
C ALA A 74 3.97 -0.34 11.36
N GLY A 75 5.19 -0.01 10.92
CA GLY A 75 6.24 -0.96 10.56
C GLY A 75 6.34 -1.30 9.07
N GLN A 76 5.38 -0.85 8.25
CA GLN A 76 5.34 -1.06 6.80
C GLN A 76 5.61 0.23 6.00
N GLU A 77 6.14 1.29 6.64
CA GLU A 77 6.27 2.61 6.01
C GLU A 77 7.16 2.58 4.77
N ALA A 78 8.28 1.86 4.82
CA ALA A 78 9.18 1.73 3.68
C ALA A 78 8.48 1.11 2.46
N CYS A 79 7.64 0.09 2.67
CA CYS A 79 6.85 -0.51 1.60
C CYS A 79 5.90 0.50 0.94
N GLN A 80 5.12 1.20 1.77
CA GLN A 80 4.08 2.11 1.28
C GLN A 80 4.67 3.37 0.64
N VAL A 81 5.67 4.00 1.26
CA VAL A 81 6.33 5.18 0.72
C VAL A 81 7.10 4.85 -0.56
N ALA A 82 7.84 3.74 -0.60
CA ALA A 82 8.56 3.34 -1.81
C ALA A 82 7.59 3.04 -2.96
N SER A 83 6.42 2.46 -2.68
CA SER A 83 5.40 2.23 -3.72
C SER A 83 4.91 3.53 -4.37
N ALA A 84 4.73 4.60 -3.58
CA ALA A 84 4.36 5.91 -4.11
C ALA A 84 5.50 6.55 -4.90
N LEU A 85 6.73 6.52 -4.36
CA LEU A 85 7.91 7.13 -4.97
C LEU A 85 8.40 6.43 -6.24
N ALA A 86 8.07 5.15 -6.44
CA ALA A 86 8.40 4.42 -7.66
C ALA A 86 7.46 4.78 -8.83
N LEU A 87 6.36 5.48 -8.56
CA LEU A 87 5.34 5.84 -9.54
C LEU A 87 5.48 7.30 -9.99
N THR A 88 5.08 7.55 -11.22
CA THR A 88 4.89 8.88 -11.80
C THR A 88 3.41 9.28 -11.74
N ASP A 89 3.09 10.52 -12.12
CA ASP A 89 1.69 10.99 -12.22
C ASP A 89 0.89 10.30 -13.33
N ALA A 90 1.55 9.58 -14.24
CA ALA A 90 0.89 8.78 -15.27
C ALA A 90 0.48 7.40 -14.76
N ASP A 91 1.04 6.93 -13.66
CA ASP A 91 0.82 5.58 -13.16
C ASP A 91 -0.38 5.49 -12.23
N TRP A 92 -0.94 4.29 -12.17
CA TRP A 92 -2.09 3.99 -11.35
C TRP A 92 -1.70 3.18 -10.11
N LEU A 93 -2.19 3.60 -8.94
CA LEU A 93 -2.05 2.85 -7.69
C LEU A 93 -3.36 2.14 -7.33
N PHE A 94 -3.29 0.86 -6.97
CA PHE A 94 -4.40 0.03 -6.53
C PHE A 94 -4.18 -0.40 -5.07
N PRO A 95 -4.67 0.39 -4.10
CA PRO A 95 -4.47 0.16 -2.68
C PRO A 95 -5.43 -0.89 -2.08
N THR A 96 -5.02 -1.45 -0.94
CA THR A 96 -5.89 -2.14 0.01
C THR A 96 -6.44 -1.16 1.06
N TYR A 97 -7.29 -1.66 1.95
CA TYR A 97 -7.73 -0.91 3.13
C TYR A 97 -6.60 -0.46 4.06
N ARG A 98 -5.41 -1.10 4.06
CA ARG A 98 -4.27 -0.75 4.95
C ARG A 98 -3.34 0.32 4.38
N ASP A 99 -3.52 0.71 3.13
CA ASP A 99 -2.50 1.47 2.39
C ASP A 99 -2.62 2.99 2.51
N SER A 100 -3.14 3.49 3.63
CA SER A 100 -3.34 4.93 3.83
C SER A 100 -2.04 5.73 3.81
N VAL A 101 -0.89 5.17 4.25
CA VAL A 101 0.41 5.85 4.15
C VAL A 101 0.90 5.95 2.71
N ALA A 102 0.60 4.97 1.85
CA ALA A 102 0.90 5.06 0.41
C ALA A 102 0.09 6.17 -0.25
N LEU A 103 -1.17 6.36 0.16
CA LEU A 103 -2.03 7.44 -0.34
C LEU A 103 -1.56 8.82 0.12
N VAL A 104 -1.12 8.94 1.38
CA VAL A 104 -0.48 10.17 1.88
C VAL A 104 0.80 10.47 1.09
N ALA A 105 1.63 9.46 0.82
CA ALA A 105 2.85 9.62 0.02
C ALA A 105 2.56 9.94 -1.46
N ARG A 106 1.36 9.62 -1.97
CA ARG A 106 0.85 10.07 -3.28
C ARG A 106 0.24 11.48 -3.25
N GLY A 107 0.22 12.13 -2.09
CA GLY A 107 -0.24 13.51 -1.94
C GLY A 107 -1.76 13.67 -1.85
N LEU A 108 -2.51 12.60 -1.55
CA LEU A 108 -3.95 12.71 -1.34
C LEU A 108 -4.27 13.39 0.00
N GLU A 109 -5.39 14.11 0.07
CA GLU A 109 -5.79 14.82 1.27
C GLU A 109 -6.24 13.84 2.37
N PRO A 110 -5.78 14.00 3.63
CA PRO A 110 -6.11 13.08 4.72
C PRO A 110 -7.60 12.81 4.95
N GLY A 111 -8.46 13.83 4.79
CA GLY A 111 -9.91 13.68 4.94
C GLY A 111 -10.50 12.73 3.89
N GLU A 112 -10.02 12.84 2.64
CA GLU A 112 -10.43 11.98 1.53
C GLU A 112 -9.95 10.54 1.73
N ILE A 113 -8.70 10.37 2.16
CA ILE A 113 -8.11 9.05 2.46
C ILE A 113 -8.92 8.34 3.55
N LEU A 114 -9.29 9.05 4.62
CA LEU A 114 -9.98 8.47 5.76
C LEU A 114 -11.50 8.33 5.57
N THR A 115 -12.06 8.74 4.43
CA THR A 115 -13.51 8.73 4.17
C THR A 115 -14.14 7.35 4.33
N LEU A 116 -13.53 6.31 3.72
CA LEU A 116 -14.00 4.92 3.85
C LEU A 116 -13.96 4.42 5.30
N LEU A 117 -12.93 4.83 6.03
CA LEU A 117 -12.62 4.39 7.39
C LEU A 117 -13.44 5.12 8.46
N ARG A 118 -13.87 6.36 8.16
CA ARG A 118 -14.86 7.12 8.92
C ARG A 118 -16.26 6.55 8.74
N GLY A 119 -16.57 6.05 7.54
CA GLY A 119 -17.88 5.47 7.20
C GLY A 119 -18.79 6.41 6.41
N ASP A 120 -18.22 7.43 5.77
CA ASP A 120 -19.00 8.48 5.07
C ASP A 120 -19.39 8.05 3.65
N ALA A 121 -18.41 7.58 2.88
CA ALA A 121 -18.58 7.15 1.50
C ALA A 121 -17.55 6.07 1.17
N HIS A 122 -17.74 5.36 0.05
CA HIS A 122 -16.82 4.31 -0.36
C HIS A 122 -15.44 4.85 -0.78
N CYS A 123 -15.40 6.05 -1.33
CA CYS A 123 -14.18 6.73 -1.77
C CYS A 123 -14.34 8.24 -1.54
N GLY A 124 -13.31 8.89 -0.99
CA GLY A 124 -13.34 10.32 -0.68
C GLY A 124 -12.68 11.21 -1.73
N TYR A 125 -12.15 10.65 -2.81
CA TYR A 125 -11.39 11.35 -3.84
C TYR A 125 -11.84 10.88 -5.24
N ASP A 126 -11.54 11.64 -6.29
CA ASP A 126 -11.76 11.20 -7.67
C ASP A 126 -10.62 10.25 -8.11
N PRO A 127 -10.90 8.95 -8.37
CA PRO A 127 -9.88 7.99 -8.78
C PRO A 127 -9.21 8.32 -10.12
N THR A 128 -9.93 9.01 -11.01
CA THR A 128 -9.45 9.35 -12.35
C THR A 128 -8.52 10.56 -12.35
N GLU A 129 -8.77 11.53 -11.46
CA GLU A 129 -7.89 12.69 -11.28
C GLU A 129 -6.60 12.31 -10.55
N THR A 130 -6.73 11.51 -9.49
CA THR A 130 -5.59 11.09 -8.64
C THR A 130 -4.81 9.89 -9.21
N ARG A 131 -5.41 9.15 -10.15
CA ARG A 131 -4.95 7.82 -10.60
C ARG A 131 -4.70 6.86 -9.43
N VAL A 132 -5.53 6.95 -8.41
CA VAL A 132 -5.56 6.01 -7.30
C VAL A 132 -6.91 5.33 -7.32
N ALA A 133 -6.95 4.01 -7.44
CA ALA A 133 -8.22 3.28 -7.33
C ALA A 133 -8.75 3.37 -5.88
N PRO A 134 -10.07 3.31 -5.68
CA PRO A 134 -10.64 3.27 -4.33
C PRO A 134 -10.00 2.19 -3.46
N GLN A 135 -9.84 2.47 -2.17
CA GLN A 135 -9.33 1.49 -1.21
C GLN A 135 -10.21 0.24 -1.21
N CYS A 136 -9.57 -0.91 -1.37
CA CYS A 136 -10.26 -2.17 -1.55
C CYS A 136 -10.32 -3.00 -0.26
N THR A 137 -11.53 -3.33 0.19
CA THR A 137 -11.78 -4.22 1.35
C THR A 137 -11.84 -5.71 0.96
N PRO A 138 -12.55 -6.11 -0.11
CA PRO A 138 -12.53 -7.51 -0.56
C PRO A 138 -11.14 -7.90 -1.05
N LEU A 139 -10.52 -8.90 -0.41
CA LEU A 139 -9.13 -9.27 -0.64
C LEU A 139 -8.88 -9.65 -2.11
N ALA A 140 -7.75 -9.19 -2.63
CA ALA A 140 -7.22 -9.45 -3.97
C ALA A 140 -8.05 -8.97 -5.17
N THR A 141 -9.32 -8.58 -5.02
CA THR A 141 -10.16 -8.14 -6.15
C THR A 141 -9.54 -6.97 -6.94
N GLN A 142 -8.83 -6.07 -6.25
CA GLN A 142 -8.10 -4.94 -6.87
C GLN A 142 -7.00 -5.38 -7.84
N THR A 143 -6.47 -6.60 -7.70
CA THR A 143 -5.41 -7.12 -8.57
C THR A 143 -5.92 -7.40 -9.99
N LEU A 144 -7.16 -7.89 -10.12
CA LEU A 144 -7.82 -8.07 -11.41
C LEU A 144 -8.12 -6.74 -12.09
N HIS A 145 -8.60 -5.75 -11.32
CA HIS A 145 -8.82 -4.39 -11.81
C HIS A 145 -7.52 -3.75 -12.30
N ALA A 146 -6.42 -3.89 -11.55
CA ALA A 146 -5.10 -3.42 -11.95
C ALA A 146 -4.62 -4.08 -13.26
N ALA A 147 -4.74 -5.41 -13.36
CA ALA A 147 -4.34 -6.15 -14.55
C ALA A 147 -5.17 -5.75 -15.80
N GLY A 148 -6.49 -5.57 -15.62
CA GLY A 148 -7.39 -5.12 -16.68
C GLY A 148 -7.09 -3.70 -17.15
N LEU A 149 -6.88 -2.76 -16.22
CA LEU A 149 -6.50 -1.39 -16.57
C LEU A 149 -5.14 -1.34 -17.26
N ALA A 150 -4.14 -2.04 -16.73
CA ALA A 150 -2.82 -2.14 -17.36
C ALA A 150 -2.90 -2.69 -18.79
N HIS A 151 -3.71 -3.73 -19.01
CA HIS A 151 -3.95 -4.25 -20.35
C HIS A 151 -4.59 -3.19 -21.28
N ALA A 152 -5.55 -2.42 -20.78
CA ALA A 152 -6.16 -1.32 -21.53
C ALA A 152 -5.15 -0.21 -21.88
N MET A 153 -4.33 0.23 -20.92
CA MET A 153 -3.26 1.22 -21.13
C MET A 153 -2.29 0.75 -22.22
N ARG A 154 -1.84 -0.51 -22.14
CA ARG A 154 -0.99 -1.12 -23.18
C ARG A 154 -1.64 -1.10 -24.56
N ARG A 155 -2.92 -1.46 -24.66
CA ARG A 155 -3.66 -1.46 -25.94
C ARG A 155 -3.79 -0.07 -26.56
N ARG A 156 -3.77 0.97 -25.74
CA ARG A 156 -3.82 2.38 -26.17
C ARG A 156 -2.42 2.96 -26.43
N GLY A 157 -1.35 2.23 -26.14
CA GLY A 157 0.02 2.73 -26.26
C GLY A 157 0.37 3.78 -25.20
N GLU A 158 -0.26 3.71 -24.03
CA GLU A 158 0.06 4.57 -22.90
C GLU A 158 1.33 4.06 -22.20
N GLU A 159 2.29 4.95 -21.97
CA GLU A 159 3.56 4.66 -21.26
C GLU A 159 3.36 4.72 -19.73
N ALA A 160 2.40 3.94 -19.22
CA ALA A 160 1.96 3.92 -17.82
C ALA A 160 1.92 2.49 -17.25
N VAL A 161 2.05 2.39 -15.92
CA VAL A 161 2.01 1.15 -15.15
C VAL A 161 0.86 1.17 -14.16
N ALA A 162 0.22 0.02 -13.94
CA ALA A 162 -0.62 -0.20 -12.77
C ALA A 162 0.20 -0.84 -11.64
N PHE A 163 0.01 -0.40 -10.41
CA PHE A 163 0.74 -0.90 -9.24
C PHE A 163 -0.27 -1.36 -8.19
N ALA A 164 -0.31 -2.66 -7.91
CA ALA A 164 -1.25 -3.26 -6.97
C ALA A 164 -0.58 -3.60 -5.65
N LEU A 165 -1.10 -3.05 -4.55
CA LEU A 165 -0.70 -3.39 -3.18
C LEU A 165 -1.52 -4.58 -2.69
N ILE A 166 -0.84 -5.52 -2.02
CA ILE A 166 -1.39 -6.84 -1.68
C ILE A 166 -0.85 -7.25 -0.30
N GLY A 167 -1.67 -7.80 0.59
CA GLY A 167 -1.18 -8.46 1.81
C GLY A 167 -0.87 -9.94 1.57
N ASP A 168 -0.04 -10.56 2.42
CA ASP A 168 0.26 -12.00 2.35
C ASP A 168 -1.00 -12.86 2.31
N GLY A 169 -2.00 -12.53 3.14
CA GLY A 169 -3.28 -13.21 3.18
C GLY A 169 -4.00 -13.25 1.83
N ALA A 170 -4.00 -12.13 1.12
CA ALA A 170 -4.69 -11.97 -0.17
C ALA A 170 -4.06 -12.81 -1.29
N THR A 171 -2.81 -13.29 -1.13
CA THR A 171 -2.17 -14.18 -2.11
C THR A 171 -2.72 -15.60 -2.14
N SER A 172 -3.66 -15.93 -1.25
CA SER A 172 -4.40 -17.19 -1.23
C SER A 172 -5.76 -17.10 -1.92
N GLU A 173 -6.20 -15.90 -2.31
CA GLU A 173 -7.44 -15.71 -3.05
C GLU A 173 -7.29 -16.09 -4.53
N GLY A 174 -8.36 -16.63 -5.13
CA GLY A 174 -8.39 -17.00 -6.54
C GLY A 174 -8.07 -15.81 -7.46
N ASP A 175 -8.61 -14.63 -7.14
CA ASP A 175 -8.43 -13.40 -7.91
C ASP A 175 -6.95 -13.01 -8.08
N PHE A 176 -6.12 -13.24 -7.06
CA PHE A 176 -4.67 -12.99 -7.16
C PHE A 176 -4.03 -13.89 -8.23
N HIS A 177 -4.38 -15.18 -8.22
CA HIS A 177 -3.86 -16.16 -9.18
C HIS A 177 -4.34 -15.87 -10.61
N GLU A 178 -5.61 -15.49 -10.76
CA GLU A 178 -6.19 -15.10 -12.04
C GLU A 178 -5.55 -13.83 -12.60
N ALA A 179 -5.30 -12.81 -11.76
CA ALA A 179 -4.65 -11.57 -12.15
C ALA A 179 -3.21 -11.80 -12.65
N LEU A 180 -2.42 -12.62 -11.95
CA LEU A 180 -1.07 -12.98 -12.38
C LEU A 180 -1.09 -13.65 -13.76
N ASN A 181 -1.94 -14.66 -13.95
CA ASN A 181 -2.05 -15.38 -15.20
C ASN A 181 -2.50 -14.47 -16.35
N PHE A 182 -3.55 -13.67 -16.13
CA PHE A 182 -4.06 -12.73 -17.12
C PHE A 182 -2.98 -11.71 -17.52
N ALA A 183 -2.34 -11.07 -16.55
CA ALA A 183 -1.30 -10.08 -16.79
C ALA A 183 -0.11 -10.68 -17.56
N ALA A 184 0.29 -11.92 -17.25
CA ALA A 184 1.38 -12.61 -17.93
C ALA A 184 1.06 -12.89 -19.40
N VAL A 185 -0.11 -13.50 -19.66
CA VAL A 185 -0.57 -13.84 -21.02
C VAL A 185 -0.66 -12.59 -21.90
N PHE A 186 -1.19 -11.50 -21.34
CA PHE A 186 -1.39 -10.26 -22.09
C PHE A 186 -0.21 -9.27 -22.00
N LYS A 187 0.88 -9.64 -21.31
CA LYS A 187 2.04 -8.78 -21.03
C LYS A 187 1.63 -7.40 -20.53
N ALA A 188 0.67 -7.37 -19.61
CA ALA A 188 0.16 -6.12 -19.04
C ALA A 188 1.27 -5.44 -18.21
N PRO A 189 1.45 -4.11 -18.34
CA PRO A 189 2.40 -3.32 -17.54
C PRO A 189 1.86 -3.14 -16.11
N VAL A 190 1.97 -4.19 -15.29
CA VAL A 190 1.50 -4.17 -13.90
C VAL A 190 2.56 -4.72 -12.95
N VAL A 191 2.74 -4.05 -11.82
CA VAL A 191 3.54 -4.53 -10.69
C VAL A 191 2.59 -4.99 -9.59
N PHE A 192 2.74 -6.24 -9.15
CA PHE A 192 2.04 -6.79 -8.00
C PHE A 192 3.01 -6.74 -6.81
N PHE A 193 2.72 -5.93 -5.81
CA PHE A 193 3.58 -5.73 -4.65
C PHE A 193 2.94 -6.30 -3.40
N VAL A 194 3.48 -7.41 -2.91
CA VAL A 194 3.03 -8.12 -1.73
C VAL A 194 3.78 -7.61 -0.51
N GLN A 195 3.05 -7.01 0.43
CA GLN A 195 3.51 -6.63 1.75
C GLN A 195 3.27 -7.82 2.70
N ASN A 196 4.25 -8.71 2.79
CA ASN A 196 4.18 -9.87 3.66
C ASN A 196 4.54 -9.47 5.09
N ASN A 197 3.53 -9.25 5.92
CA ASN A 197 3.70 -8.86 7.32
C ASN A 197 3.64 -10.04 8.31
N GLY A 198 3.63 -11.26 7.77
CA GLY A 198 3.60 -12.51 8.53
C GLY A 198 2.23 -12.98 8.99
N PHE A 199 1.16 -12.16 8.86
CA PHE A 199 -0.16 -12.49 9.42
C PHE A 199 -1.35 -11.99 8.60
N ALA A 200 -2.22 -12.94 8.21
CA ALA A 200 -3.57 -12.66 7.74
C ALA A 200 -4.55 -12.60 8.94
N ILE A 201 -4.77 -11.39 9.46
CA ILE A 201 -5.47 -11.15 10.74
C ILE A 201 -4.72 -11.85 11.88
N SER A 202 -5.08 -13.10 12.18
CA SER A 202 -4.52 -13.97 13.22
C SER A 202 -3.90 -15.26 12.68
N VAL A 203 -4.01 -15.51 11.37
CA VAL A 203 -3.43 -16.69 10.71
C VAL A 203 -1.96 -16.38 10.38
N PRO A 204 -0.99 -17.08 10.99
CA PRO A 204 0.42 -16.90 10.67
C PRO A 204 0.75 -17.42 9.27
N PHE A 205 1.78 -16.85 8.65
CA PHE A 205 2.21 -17.16 7.28
C PHE A 205 2.36 -18.66 6.98
N GLU A 206 2.92 -19.44 7.91
CA GLU A 206 3.12 -20.89 7.79
C GLU A 206 1.82 -21.69 7.60
N LYS A 207 0.67 -21.11 7.99
CA LYS A 207 -0.66 -21.67 7.76
C LYS A 207 -1.33 -21.12 6.50
N GLN A 208 -0.75 -20.08 5.90
CA GLN A 208 -1.30 -19.42 4.72
C GLN A 208 -0.75 -19.99 3.41
N SER A 209 0.54 -20.34 3.37
CA SER A 209 1.21 -20.85 2.18
C SER A 209 2.33 -21.82 2.53
N ALA A 210 2.49 -22.87 1.72
CA ALA A 210 3.61 -23.80 1.81
C ALA A 210 4.83 -23.38 0.95
N ALA A 211 4.69 -22.30 0.17
CA ALA A 211 5.78 -21.79 -0.65
C ALA A 211 6.91 -21.22 0.24
N PRO A 212 8.20 -21.38 -0.14
CA PRO A 212 9.32 -20.80 0.62
C PRO A 212 9.22 -19.29 0.78
N ALA A 213 8.63 -18.62 -0.22
CA ALA A 213 8.26 -17.21 -0.22
C ALA A 213 7.12 -16.99 -1.22
N LEU A 214 6.33 -15.93 -1.06
CA LEU A 214 5.23 -15.59 -1.96
C LEU A 214 5.72 -15.16 -3.35
N ALA A 215 6.92 -14.61 -3.47
CA ALA A 215 7.54 -14.29 -4.76
C ALA A 215 7.59 -15.51 -5.72
N TYR A 216 7.73 -16.73 -5.19
CA TYR A 216 7.72 -17.95 -6.02
C TYR A 216 6.39 -18.21 -6.73
N LYS A 217 5.28 -17.63 -6.27
CA LYS A 217 3.96 -17.81 -6.91
C LYS A 217 3.95 -17.28 -8.34
N GLY A 218 4.73 -16.23 -8.65
CA GLY A 218 4.82 -15.66 -10.00
C GLY A 218 5.46 -16.61 -11.04
N VAL A 219 6.38 -17.47 -10.60
CA VAL A 219 7.14 -18.38 -11.48
C VAL A 219 6.22 -19.31 -12.27
N GLY A 220 5.19 -19.85 -11.61
CA GLY A 220 4.20 -20.75 -12.23
C GLY A 220 3.40 -20.11 -13.37
N TYR A 221 3.32 -18.77 -13.39
CA TYR A 221 2.61 -17.99 -14.39
C TYR A 221 3.56 -17.34 -15.42
N GLY A 222 4.87 -17.59 -15.32
CA GLY A 222 5.85 -16.91 -16.17
C GLY A 222 6.02 -15.43 -15.83
N VAL A 223 5.66 -15.02 -14.62
CA VAL A 223 5.84 -13.66 -14.10
C VAL A 223 7.22 -13.56 -13.46
N ARG A 224 7.98 -12.53 -13.80
CA ARG A 224 9.25 -12.25 -13.14
C ARG A 224 8.96 -11.91 -11.68
N SER A 225 9.69 -12.54 -10.77
CA SER A 225 9.50 -12.33 -9.34
C SER A 225 10.77 -11.86 -8.65
N GLU A 226 10.62 -11.11 -7.57
CA GLU A 226 11.72 -10.78 -6.64
C GLU A 226 11.21 -10.71 -5.19
N GLN A 227 12.11 -10.89 -4.24
CA GLN A 227 11.86 -10.69 -2.81
C GLN A 227 12.84 -9.70 -2.19
N VAL A 228 12.35 -8.88 -1.27
CA VAL A 228 13.08 -7.74 -0.68
C VAL A 228 12.81 -7.64 0.82
N ASP A 229 13.78 -7.15 1.59
CA ASP A 229 13.53 -6.75 2.98
C ASP A 229 12.65 -5.50 2.97
N GLY A 230 11.39 -5.67 3.38
CA GLY A 230 10.36 -4.63 3.35
C GLY A 230 10.59 -3.50 4.33
N ASN A 231 11.53 -3.65 5.27
CA ASN A 231 11.91 -2.61 6.22
C ASN A 231 13.21 -1.89 5.81
N ASP A 232 13.83 -2.29 4.69
CA ASP A 232 14.97 -1.61 4.08
C ASP A 232 14.49 -0.72 2.93
N ALA A 233 14.25 0.55 3.22
CA ALA A 233 13.75 1.50 2.21
C ALA A 233 14.66 1.64 0.98
N VAL A 234 15.98 1.47 1.15
CA VAL A 234 16.95 1.51 0.03
C VAL A 234 16.72 0.31 -0.89
N ALA A 235 16.56 -0.88 -0.31
CA ALA A 235 16.28 -2.10 -1.06
C ALA A 235 14.91 -2.05 -1.75
N VAL A 236 13.85 -1.67 -1.03
CA VAL A 236 12.49 -1.60 -1.59
C VAL A 236 12.43 -0.63 -2.76
N LEU A 237 12.97 0.59 -2.62
CA LEU A 237 13.03 1.54 -3.73
C LEU A 237 13.81 0.99 -4.94
N SER A 238 14.98 0.39 -4.69
CA SER A 238 15.80 -0.16 -5.77
C SER A 238 15.07 -1.25 -6.58
N VAL A 239 14.40 -2.17 -5.87
CA VAL A 239 13.67 -3.28 -6.50
C VAL A 239 12.40 -2.77 -7.20
N LEU A 240 11.67 -1.84 -6.60
CA LEU A 240 10.46 -1.28 -7.20
C LEU A 240 10.74 -0.40 -8.41
N ASP A 241 11.79 0.41 -8.40
CA ASP A 241 12.20 1.21 -9.56
C ASP A 241 12.49 0.30 -10.78
N ASP A 242 13.22 -0.79 -10.57
CA ASP A 242 13.49 -1.78 -11.61
C ASP A 242 12.22 -2.52 -12.07
N ALA A 243 11.35 -2.91 -11.13
CA ALA A 243 10.08 -3.57 -11.44
C ALA A 243 9.16 -2.67 -12.28
N VAL A 244 9.02 -1.40 -11.91
CA VAL A 244 8.23 -0.40 -12.64
C VAL A 244 8.86 -0.13 -14.01
N ALA A 245 10.17 0.05 -14.10
CA ALA A 245 10.86 0.23 -15.37
C ALA A 245 10.69 -0.99 -16.30
N HIS A 246 10.67 -2.20 -15.73
CA HIS A 246 10.40 -3.43 -16.45
C HIS A 246 8.99 -3.48 -17.03
N ALA A 247 7.99 -3.24 -16.18
CA ALA A 247 6.59 -3.24 -16.59
C ALA A 247 6.33 -2.15 -17.65
N ARG A 248 6.80 -0.92 -17.42
CA ARG A 248 6.63 0.22 -18.33
C ARG A 248 7.23 -0.03 -19.70
N ALA A 249 8.42 -0.65 -19.77
CA ALA A 249 9.05 -1.04 -21.02
C ALA A 249 8.33 -2.17 -21.78
N GLY A 250 7.13 -2.56 -21.35
CA GLY A 250 6.27 -3.53 -22.02
C GLY A 250 6.77 -4.97 -21.91
N ARG A 251 7.69 -5.25 -21.00
CA ARG A 251 8.29 -6.59 -20.80
C ARG A 251 7.39 -7.55 -20.01
N GLY A 252 6.27 -7.06 -19.51
CA GLY A 252 5.24 -7.84 -18.82
C GLY A 252 5.17 -7.50 -17.34
N PRO A 253 4.36 -8.26 -16.58
CA PRO A 253 4.18 -7.98 -15.16
C PRO A 253 5.39 -8.39 -14.32
N VAL A 254 5.47 -7.83 -13.12
CA VAL A 254 6.45 -8.22 -12.09
C VAL A 254 5.72 -8.47 -10.77
N LEU A 255 6.13 -9.51 -10.04
CA LEU A 255 5.71 -9.78 -8.66
C LEU A 255 6.86 -9.45 -7.73
N VAL A 256 6.65 -8.59 -6.74
CA VAL A 256 7.64 -8.29 -5.71
C VAL A 256 7.05 -8.61 -4.34
N GLU A 257 7.74 -9.40 -3.54
CA GLU A 257 7.41 -9.65 -2.13
C GLU A 257 8.34 -8.85 -1.22
N ALA A 258 7.76 -7.95 -0.42
CA ALA A 258 8.46 -7.30 0.68
C ALA A 258 8.17 -8.04 1.99
N HIS A 259 9.22 -8.52 2.64
CA HIS A 259 9.15 -9.09 3.99
C HIS A 259 9.18 -7.97 5.01
N THR A 260 8.04 -7.67 5.62
CA THR A 260 7.85 -6.56 6.56
C THR A 260 7.10 -7.05 7.79
N TYR A 261 6.63 -6.13 8.63
CA TYR A 261 5.85 -6.50 9.81
C TYR A 261 4.85 -5.42 10.19
N ARG A 262 3.65 -5.87 10.56
CA ARG A 262 2.60 -5.02 11.10
C ARG A 262 2.78 -4.97 12.61
N ILE A 263 3.36 -3.90 13.13
CA ILE A 263 3.68 -3.76 14.55
C ILE A 263 2.40 -3.72 15.40
N ASP A 264 1.40 -2.99 14.93
CA ASP A 264 0.12 -2.85 15.63
C ASP A 264 -0.85 -4.01 15.31
N ALA A 265 -2.00 -4.04 15.98
CA ALA A 265 -3.02 -5.06 15.77
C ALA A 265 -3.60 -5.00 14.35
N HIS A 266 -4.39 -6.01 13.95
CA HIS A 266 -4.97 -6.03 12.60
C HIS A 266 -5.78 -4.77 12.30
N THR A 267 -6.61 -4.37 13.26
CA THR A 267 -7.37 -3.12 13.33
C THR A 267 -7.54 -2.73 14.80
N ASN A 268 -8.12 -1.58 15.08
CA ASN A 268 -8.55 -1.18 16.43
C ASN A 268 -9.60 -2.12 17.07
N ALA A 269 -10.18 -3.06 16.32
CA ALA A 269 -11.14 -4.05 16.82
C ALA A 269 -10.51 -5.43 17.12
N ASP A 270 -9.20 -5.58 16.91
CA ASP A 270 -8.46 -6.84 17.08
C ASP A 270 -7.59 -6.84 18.34
N ASP A 271 -7.39 -8.02 18.93
CA ASP A 271 -6.47 -8.26 20.05
C ASP A 271 -5.35 -9.21 19.61
N ALA A 272 -4.25 -8.59 19.18
CA ALA A 272 -3.06 -9.27 18.73
C ALA A 272 -2.35 -10.12 19.80
N THR A 273 -2.54 -9.82 21.09
CA THR A 273 -1.83 -10.53 22.17
C THR A 273 -2.28 -12.00 22.30
N ARG A 274 -3.38 -12.35 21.65
CA ARG A 274 -3.96 -13.70 21.63
C ARG A 274 -3.24 -14.66 20.69
N TYR A 275 -2.47 -14.16 19.72
CA TYR A 275 -1.93 -14.98 18.64
C TYR A 275 -0.51 -14.61 18.19
N ARG A 276 0.10 -13.54 18.75
CA ARG A 276 1.49 -13.16 18.45
C ARG A 276 2.36 -13.21 19.68
N ASP A 277 3.61 -13.65 19.51
CA ASP A 277 4.62 -13.62 20.55
C ASP A 277 5.13 -12.18 20.73
N PRO A 278 5.07 -11.60 21.95
CA PRO A 278 5.64 -10.27 22.21
C PRO A 278 7.13 -10.15 21.85
N ALA A 279 7.91 -11.23 21.95
CA ALA A 279 9.33 -11.23 21.58
C ALA A 279 9.53 -11.06 20.06
N GLU A 280 8.64 -11.63 19.26
CA GLU A 280 8.62 -11.44 17.81
C GLU A 280 8.34 -9.97 17.47
N VAL A 281 7.32 -9.38 18.10
CA VAL A 281 6.97 -7.97 17.90
C VAL A 281 8.13 -7.04 18.28
N GLU A 282 8.80 -7.30 19.40
CA GLU A 282 9.93 -6.48 19.85
C GLU A 282 11.13 -6.55 18.90
N LYS A 283 11.41 -7.74 18.33
CA LYS A 283 12.43 -7.88 17.27
C LYS A 283 12.12 -6.97 16.08
N TRP A 284 10.87 -6.92 15.64
CA TRP A 284 10.45 -6.07 14.52
C TRP A 284 10.38 -4.57 14.88
N ARG A 285 10.08 -4.22 16.14
CA ARG A 285 10.23 -2.84 16.64
C ARG A 285 11.68 -2.38 16.58
N ALA A 286 12.63 -3.26 16.92
CA ALA A 286 14.04 -2.97 16.76
C ALA A 286 14.45 -2.85 15.27
N ALA A 287 13.73 -3.46 14.34
CA ALA A 287 13.97 -3.32 12.89
C ALA A 287 13.08 -2.25 12.23
N ASP A 288 12.73 -1.17 12.95
CA ASP A 288 11.86 -0.09 12.44
C ASP A 288 12.47 0.58 11.18
N PRO A 289 11.74 0.61 10.04
CA PRO A 289 12.24 1.17 8.79
C PRO A 289 12.61 2.65 8.88
N VAL A 290 11.89 3.45 9.69
CA VAL A 290 12.15 4.88 9.86
C VAL A 290 13.50 5.10 10.53
N ARG A 291 13.74 4.39 11.64
CA ARG A 291 14.99 4.47 12.39
C ARG A 291 16.18 3.93 11.61
N ARG A 292 15.96 2.84 10.86
CA ARG A 292 16.96 2.21 10.02
C ARG A 292 17.47 3.17 8.94
N LEU A 293 16.56 3.82 8.22
CA LEU A 293 16.93 4.81 7.20
C LEU A 293 17.53 6.08 7.82
N GLU A 294 17.01 6.58 8.95
CA GLU A 294 17.58 7.72 9.68
C GLU A 294 19.06 7.50 10.02
N THR A 295 19.36 6.30 10.56
CA THR A 295 20.71 5.93 10.98
C THR A 295 21.64 5.83 9.78
N TYR A 296 21.21 5.19 8.70
CA TYR A 296 21.97 5.13 7.45
C TYR A 296 22.28 6.54 6.92
N LEU A 297 21.27 7.38 6.73
CA LEU A 297 21.45 8.72 6.16
C LEU A 297 22.33 9.62 7.04
N THR A 298 22.22 9.49 8.37
CA THR A 298 23.05 10.24 9.31
C THR A 298 24.52 9.80 9.20
N ASN A 299 24.78 8.49 9.16
CA ASN A 299 26.13 7.94 9.02
C ASN A 299 26.79 8.33 7.69
N GLU A 300 26.00 8.48 6.63
CA GLU A 300 26.45 8.95 5.32
C GLU A 300 26.56 10.47 5.20
N ASN A 301 26.27 11.22 6.28
CA ASN A 301 26.21 12.69 6.30
C ASN A 301 25.21 13.30 5.29
N LEU A 302 24.15 12.55 4.99
CA LEU A 302 23.06 12.96 4.09
C LEU A 302 21.88 13.58 4.85
N LEU A 303 21.84 13.42 6.17
CA LEU A 303 20.77 13.90 7.03
C LEU A 303 21.37 14.51 8.30
N SER A 304 21.11 15.80 8.55
CA SER A 304 21.57 16.48 9.76
C SER A 304 20.51 16.43 10.87
N GLY A 305 20.91 16.74 12.10
CA GLY A 305 19.96 16.89 13.23
C GLY A 305 18.89 17.95 12.95
N ASP A 306 19.24 19.05 12.28
CA ASP A 306 18.29 20.10 11.91
C ASP A 306 17.28 19.61 10.86
N ASP A 307 17.70 18.74 9.93
CA ASP A 307 16.79 18.13 8.95
C ASP A 307 15.77 17.19 9.62
N ILE A 308 16.25 16.37 10.58
CA ILE A 308 15.41 15.44 11.34
C ILE A 308 14.33 16.21 12.11
N GLU A 309 14.72 17.25 12.85
CA GLU A 309 13.77 18.05 13.63
C GLU A 309 12.80 18.83 12.73
N ARG A 310 13.25 19.31 11.57
CA ARG A 310 12.37 19.94 10.57
C ARG A 310 11.30 18.97 10.07
N PHE A 311 11.67 17.75 9.69
CA PHE A 311 10.71 16.76 9.19
C PHE A 311 9.76 16.26 10.28
N ARG A 312 10.22 16.14 11.54
CA ARG A 312 9.34 15.84 12.68
C ARG A 312 8.33 16.95 12.93
N ALA A 313 8.76 18.21 12.90
CA ALA A 313 7.87 19.36 13.07
C ALA A 313 6.84 19.47 11.93
N GLU A 314 7.26 19.16 10.70
CA GLU A 314 6.35 19.05 9.57
C GLU A 314 5.29 17.96 9.80
N ALA A 315 5.71 16.78 10.22
CA ALA A 315 4.82 15.66 10.48
C ALA A 315 3.81 15.95 11.62
N GLU A 316 4.21 16.68 12.66
CA GLU A 316 3.29 17.15 13.70
C GLU A 316 2.28 18.17 13.18
N THR A 317 2.72 19.09 12.33
CA THR A 317 1.83 20.08 11.69
C THR A 317 0.81 19.38 10.81
N PHE A 318 1.24 18.39 10.02
CA PHE A 318 0.37 17.56 9.19
C PHE A 318 -0.65 16.80 10.05
N ALA A 319 -0.22 16.13 11.11
CA ALA A 319 -1.13 15.41 12.01
C ALA A 319 -2.12 16.33 12.74
N ALA A 320 -1.72 17.55 13.09
CA ALA A 320 -2.65 18.54 13.62
C ALA A 320 -3.75 18.87 12.59
N GLY A 321 -3.38 19.08 11.32
CA GLY A 321 -4.34 19.30 10.24
C GLY A 321 -5.30 18.12 10.01
N VAL A 322 -4.78 16.88 10.07
CA VAL A 322 -5.60 15.65 10.02
C VAL A 322 -6.63 15.65 11.15
N ARG A 323 -6.18 15.90 12.38
CA ARG A 323 -7.05 15.94 13.56
C ARG A 323 -8.15 17.00 13.39
N ASP A 324 -7.77 18.20 12.97
CA ASP A 324 -8.70 19.33 12.87
C ASP A 324 -9.74 19.06 11.77
N THR A 325 -9.32 18.49 10.63
CA THR A 325 -10.21 18.05 9.55
C THR A 325 -11.20 16.98 10.01
N LEU A 326 -10.71 15.95 10.71
CA LEU A 326 -11.54 14.83 11.14
C LEU A 326 -12.40 15.15 12.37
N ASN A 327 -12.13 16.24 13.08
CA ASN A 327 -12.96 16.75 14.18
C ASN A 327 -14.06 17.72 13.72
N ALA A 328 -14.05 18.17 12.47
CA ALA A 328 -15.17 18.91 11.91
C ALA A 328 -16.41 18.01 11.81
N ASP A 329 -17.54 18.46 12.34
CA ASP A 329 -18.80 17.73 12.22
C ASP A 329 -19.31 17.78 10.78
N VAL A 330 -19.82 16.64 10.33
CA VAL A 330 -20.40 16.48 8.99
C VAL A 330 -21.89 16.28 9.18
N GLU A 331 -22.70 17.10 8.51
CA GLU A 331 -24.13 16.87 8.43
C GLU A 331 -24.38 15.79 7.36
N PRO A 332 -24.87 14.60 7.74
CA PRO A 332 -25.15 13.56 6.77
C PRO A 332 -26.35 13.95 5.90
N ASP A 333 -26.25 13.74 4.59
CA ASP A 333 -27.40 13.81 3.69
C ASP A 333 -27.94 12.38 3.46
N PRO A 334 -29.09 12.00 4.05
CA PRO A 334 -29.65 10.67 3.84
C PRO A 334 -30.05 10.40 2.38
N LEU A 335 -30.31 11.43 1.58
CA LEU A 335 -30.69 11.27 0.18
C LEU A 335 -29.50 10.92 -0.71
N SER A 336 -28.26 11.16 -0.25
CA SER A 336 -27.04 10.75 -0.92
C SER A 336 -26.92 9.23 -1.09
N LEU A 337 -27.61 8.44 -0.26
CA LEU A 337 -27.67 6.97 -0.37
C LEU A 337 -28.19 6.47 -1.73
N PHE A 338 -28.95 7.31 -2.44
CA PHE A 338 -29.55 6.98 -3.74
C PHE A 338 -28.73 7.49 -4.93
N GLU A 339 -27.67 8.26 -4.65
CA GLU A 339 -26.78 8.82 -5.67
C GLU A 339 -25.73 7.79 -6.09
N HIS A 340 -25.19 7.95 -7.29
CA HIS A 340 -24.08 7.15 -7.83
C HIS A 340 -24.28 5.61 -7.92
N VAL A 341 -25.47 5.09 -7.62
CA VAL A 341 -25.80 3.66 -7.83
C VAL A 341 -25.79 3.29 -9.32
N TYR A 342 -26.30 4.19 -10.17
CA TYR A 342 -26.26 4.11 -11.63
C TYR A 342 -26.01 5.50 -12.21
N ALA A 343 -25.53 5.56 -13.45
CA ALA A 343 -25.38 6.82 -14.19
C ALA A 343 -26.72 7.56 -14.39
N VAL A 344 -27.83 6.81 -14.49
CA VAL A 344 -29.20 7.34 -14.50
C VAL A 344 -30.01 6.55 -13.48
N PRO A 345 -30.65 7.20 -12.49
CA PRO A 345 -31.47 6.50 -11.50
C PRO A 345 -32.60 5.68 -12.14
N THR A 346 -32.84 4.49 -11.62
CA THR A 346 -33.99 3.68 -12.03
C THR A 346 -35.28 4.27 -11.46
N ARG A 347 -36.44 3.90 -12.03
CA ARG A 347 -37.74 4.33 -11.49
C ARG A 347 -37.94 3.87 -10.05
N GLN A 348 -37.43 2.69 -9.71
CA GLN A 348 -37.49 2.13 -8.36
C GLN A 348 -36.63 2.91 -7.38
N LEU A 349 -35.39 3.26 -7.75
CA LEU A 349 -34.52 4.10 -6.91
C LEU A 349 -35.12 5.49 -6.69
N ALA A 350 -35.68 6.10 -7.74
CA ALA A 350 -36.38 7.38 -7.61
C ALA A 350 -37.55 7.28 -6.63
N ALA A 351 -38.39 6.24 -6.72
CA ALA A 351 -39.50 6.03 -5.80
C ALA A 351 -39.05 5.80 -4.34
N GLN A 352 -37.93 5.09 -4.13
CA GLN A 352 -37.36 4.90 -2.80
C GLN A 352 -36.80 6.21 -2.23
N ARG A 353 -36.13 7.01 -3.05
CA ARG A 353 -35.64 8.34 -2.65
C ARG A 353 -36.77 9.27 -2.22
N GLU A 354 -37.86 9.31 -2.99
CA GLU A 354 -39.06 10.09 -2.66
C GLU A 354 -39.71 9.61 -1.35
N LEU A 355 -39.71 8.30 -1.10
CA LEU A 355 -40.22 7.75 0.17
C LEU A 355 -39.41 8.25 1.37
N VAL A 356 -38.07 8.23 1.28
CA VAL A 356 -37.19 8.73 2.35
C VAL A 356 -37.33 10.24 2.51
N ALA A 357 -37.43 10.99 1.41
CA ALA A 357 -37.65 12.44 1.46
C ALA A 357 -38.95 12.79 2.19
N ALA A 358 -40.05 12.09 1.90
CA ALA A 358 -41.33 12.27 2.58
C ALA A 358 -41.28 11.92 4.07
N GLU A 359 -40.47 10.91 4.46
CA GLU A 359 -40.26 10.55 5.86
C GLU A 359 -39.48 11.64 6.62
N LEU A 360 -38.44 12.22 5.99
CA LEU A 360 -37.67 13.32 6.56
C LEU A 360 -38.55 14.57 6.77
N GLU A 361 -39.33 14.95 5.76
CA GLU A 361 -40.27 16.09 5.85
C GLU A 361 -41.29 15.90 6.98
N ALA A 362 -41.77 14.67 7.20
CA ALA A 362 -42.73 14.36 8.26
C ALA A 362 -42.12 14.37 9.68
N VAL A 363 -40.80 14.24 9.82
CA VAL A 363 -40.10 14.32 11.11
C VAL A 363 -39.73 15.77 11.46
N GLU A 364 -39.52 16.63 10.45
CA GLU A 364 -39.18 18.04 10.62
C GLU A 364 -40.39 18.97 10.85
N GLY A 365 -41.58 18.59 10.36
CA GLY A 365 -42.83 19.35 10.51
C GLY A 365 -43.67 18.95 11.72
#